data_AF-A0A843WPV5-F1
#
_entry.id   AF-A0A843WPV5-F1
#
_cell.length_a   1.000
_cell.length_b   1.000
_cell.length_c   1.000
_cell.angle_alpha   90.00
_cell.angle_beta   90.00
_cell.angle_gamma   90.00
#
_symmetry.space_group_name_H-M   'P 1'
#
loop_
_entity.id
_entity.type
_entity.pdbx_description
1 polymer ?
#
loop_
_entity_poly.entity_id
_entity_poly.type
_entity_poly.pdbx_seq_one_letter_code
_entity_poly.pdbx_strand_id
1 'polypeptide(L)'
;MASASSPPQKSGQVDVLDSPLISGLPDDIALLCLARIPRRYHGILRCVSKKWKALLCSEEWRSCRQRHDLQETWIYALCRRNKRRNCYYVFDPNSDRRSWTCLQSVPPQCLKREGMAFETIGSKLYVLGGCSWGEDSTDEVYFYDASINTWAKGCPMPTPRYIDQKHLTDSKGFGTLTKGNTKMSLGGRVLPIPIFSEEGKRCYFVSAVLGDRLYTTDGAGMGSKTFQTWDTYDPCLDSWTSNQDRKLAADVQKLISLDGKIYSIHEPNHEFHYAGTFDPTDNDWEHSNSEIALCWRGPTVIVDEILYMLDETSGAKLMRWQEETGDWVSVGRLSPLLVKPPCQVVANGRTIIVIGKGLSTIAVDVDKAAKVGGMLVSSFSLPELDSDLSVLSCKTITI
;
A
#
# COMPACT_ATOMS: atom_id res chain seq x y z
N MET A 1 56.19 -47.84 -33.33
CA MET A 1 55.94 -46.47 -32.86
C MET A 1 54.54 -46.06 -33.28
N ALA A 2 53.83 -45.43 -32.34
CA ALA A 2 52.43 -45.02 -32.26
C ALA A 2 51.58 -44.92 -33.54
N SER A 3 50.44 -45.61 -33.54
CA SER A 3 49.21 -45.27 -34.28
C SER A 3 48.47 -44.15 -33.53
N ALA A 4 48.19 -43.04 -34.22
CA ALA A 4 47.48 -41.89 -33.66
C ALA A 4 45.98 -42.21 -33.46
N SER A 5 45.50 -42.15 -32.21
CA SER A 5 44.08 -42.09 -31.88
C SER A 5 43.64 -40.63 -31.76
N SER A 6 42.66 -40.24 -32.56
CA SER A 6 41.95 -38.96 -32.46
C SER A 6 41.06 -38.92 -31.21
N PRO A 7 40.99 -37.78 -30.48
CA PRO A 7 40.10 -37.64 -29.33
C PRO A 7 38.63 -37.51 -29.78
N PRO A 8 37.66 -37.88 -28.92
CA PRO A 8 36.25 -37.85 -29.28
C PRO A 8 35.75 -36.41 -29.40
N GLN A 9 34.97 -36.15 -30.46
CA GLN A 9 34.22 -34.90 -30.63
C GLN A 9 33.28 -34.70 -29.44
N LYS A 10 33.40 -33.56 -28.74
CA LYS A 10 32.38 -33.08 -27.81
C LYS A 10 31.10 -32.79 -28.61
N SER A 11 30.10 -33.64 -28.44
CA SER A 11 28.73 -33.44 -28.90
C SER A 11 28.15 -32.16 -28.29
N GLY A 12 27.39 -31.41 -29.10
CA GLY A 12 27.01 -30.02 -28.91
C GLY A 12 26.43 -29.66 -27.54
N GLN A 13 26.98 -28.59 -26.95
CA GLN A 13 26.15 -27.61 -26.26
C GLN A 13 25.33 -26.90 -27.34
N VAL A 14 24.12 -27.39 -27.59
CA VAL A 14 23.09 -26.54 -28.21
C VAL A 14 22.73 -25.52 -27.15
N ASP A 15 22.91 -24.24 -27.46
CA ASP A 15 22.59 -23.12 -26.59
C ASP A 15 21.16 -23.30 -26.03
N VAL A 16 21.07 -23.45 -24.71
CA VAL A 16 19.81 -23.59 -23.95
C VAL A 16 18.89 -22.36 -24.13
N LEU A 17 19.37 -21.32 -24.78
CA LEU A 17 18.64 -20.08 -25.09
C LEU A 17 17.79 -20.17 -26.37
N ASP A 18 18.10 -21.08 -27.31
CA ASP A 18 17.41 -21.17 -28.63
C ASP A 18 16.28 -22.21 -28.68
N SER A 19 16.00 -22.93 -27.60
CA SER A 19 14.86 -23.86 -27.57
C SER A 19 13.53 -23.09 -27.54
N PRO A 20 12.52 -23.44 -28.37
CA PRO A 20 11.25 -22.73 -28.42
C PRO A 20 10.51 -22.76 -27.07
N LEU A 21 9.75 -21.71 -26.77
CA LEU A 21 8.93 -21.59 -25.55
C LEU A 21 7.94 -22.73 -25.41
N ILE A 22 7.28 -23.09 -26.51
CA ILE A 22 6.41 -24.25 -26.64
C ILE A 22 6.85 -24.96 -27.91
N SER A 23 7.30 -26.21 -27.77
CA SER A 23 7.70 -27.04 -28.90
C SER A 23 6.58 -27.14 -29.93
N GLY A 24 6.88 -26.76 -31.18
CA GLY A 24 5.91 -26.77 -32.29
C GLY A 24 5.14 -25.45 -32.48
N LEU A 25 5.40 -24.42 -31.67
CA LEU A 25 4.83 -23.08 -31.85
C LEU A 25 5.93 -22.02 -31.98
N PRO A 26 5.73 -20.99 -32.83
CA PRO A 26 6.51 -19.76 -32.80
C PRO A 26 6.45 -19.08 -31.42
N ASP A 27 7.56 -18.47 -30.97
CA ASP A 27 7.69 -17.90 -29.63
C ASP A 27 6.73 -16.71 -29.37
N ASP A 28 6.37 -15.96 -30.41
CA ASP A 28 5.39 -14.87 -30.36
C ASP A 28 3.95 -15.39 -30.10
N ILE A 29 3.55 -16.46 -30.78
CA ILE A 29 2.26 -17.12 -30.54
C ILE A 29 2.26 -17.79 -29.17
N ALA A 30 3.36 -18.45 -28.78
CA ALA A 30 3.50 -19.04 -27.46
C ALA A 30 3.35 -17.99 -26.35
N LEU A 31 4.01 -16.83 -26.49
CA LEU A 31 3.87 -15.70 -25.58
C LEU A 31 2.41 -15.24 -25.47
N LEU A 32 1.71 -15.06 -26.59
CA LEU A 32 0.30 -14.65 -26.61
C LEU A 32 -0.63 -15.66 -25.93
N CYS A 33 -0.38 -16.96 -26.12
CA CYS A 33 -1.13 -18.03 -25.48
C CYS A 33 -0.92 -18.01 -23.96
N LEU A 34 0.35 -17.94 -23.52
CA LEU A 34 0.69 -17.92 -22.11
C LEU A 34 0.17 -16.64 -21.43
N ALA A 35 0.29 -15.47 -22.08
CA ALA A 35 -0.15 -14.18 -21.54
C ALA A 35 -1.63 -14.11 -21.18
N ARG A 36 -2.48 -14.92 -21.85
CA ARG A 36 -3.92 -15.02 -21.58
C ARG A 36 -4.26 -15.85 -20.36
N ILE A 37 -3.30 -16.57 -19.79
CA ILE A 37 -3.53 -17.40 -18.62
C ILE A 37 -3.72 -16.48 -17.40
N PRO A 38 -4.84 -16.62 -16.66
CA PRO A 38 -5.13 -15.79 -15.50
C PRO A 38 -4.03 -15.85 -14.43
N ARG A 39 -3.84 -14.73 -13.74
CA ARG A 39 -2.80 -14.51 -12.72
C ARG A 39 -2.76 -15.58 -11.64
N ARG A 40 -3.93 -16.11 -11.24
CA ARG A 40 -4.05 -17.22 -10.28
C ARG A 40 -3.25 -18.48 -10.66
N TYR A 41 -2.97 -18.70 -11.94
CA TYR A 41 -2.20 -19.85 -12.43
C TYR A 41 -0.73 -19.54 -12.69
N HIS A 42 -0.28 -18.28 -12.55
CA HIS A 42 1.11 -17.91 -12.82
C HIS A 42 2.11 -18.65 -11.93
N GLY A 43 1.73 -18.97 -10.68
CA GLY A 43 2.53 -19.83 -9.81
C GLY A 43 2.80 -21.21 -10.41
N ILE A 44 1.79 -21.82 -11.03
CA ILE A 44 1.91 -23.12 -11.70
C ILE A 44 2.75 -22.99 -12.97
N LEU A 45 2.55 -21.93 -13.77
CA LEU A 45 3.33 -21.69 -14.98
C LEU A 45 4.83 -21.60 -14.71
N ARG A 46 5.24 -20.99 -13.60
CA ARG A 46 6.65 -20.90 -13.19
C ARG A 46 7.28 -22.26 -12.86
N CYS A 47 6.47 -23.25 -12.50
CA CYS A 47 6.95 -24.59 -12.18
C CYS A 47 7.15 -25.47 -13.42
N VAL A 48 6.66 -25.05 -14.60
CA VAL A 48 6.74 -25.84 -15.84
C VAL A 48 8.17 -25.89 -16.38
N SER A 49 8.84 -24.73 -16.51
CA SER A 49 10.23 -24.66 -16.99
C SER A 49 10.95 -23.39 -16.52
N LYS A 50 12.29 -23.41 -16.55
CA LYS A 50 13.12 -22.22 -16.27
C LYS A 50 12.85 -21.09 -17.27
N LYS A 51 12.61 -21.42 -18.55
CA LYS A 51 12.32 -20.43 -19.61
C LYS A 51 10.97 -19.74 -19.36
N TRP A 52 9.93 -20.49 -18.99
CA TRP A 52 8.63 -19.91 -18.63
C TRP A 52 8.74 -19.06 -17.37
N LYS A 53 9.45 -19.53 -16.35
CA LYS A 53 9.70 -18.74 -15.14
C LYS A 53 10.38 -17.40 -15.47
N ALA A 54 11.41 -17.42 -16.33
CA ALA A 54 12.09 -16.20 -16.80
C ALA A 54 11.15 -15.30 -17.60
N LEU A 55 10.36 -15.87 -18.52
CA LEU A 55 9.37 -15.12 -19.31
C LEU A 55 8.36 -14.39 -18.42
N LEU A 56 7.81 -15.03 -17.40
CA LEU A 56 6.85 -14.39 -16.48
C LEU A 56 7.46 -13.26 -15.63
N CYS A 57 8.79 -13.15 -15.59
CA CYS A 57 9.50 -12.05 -14.93
C CYS A 57 9.99 -10.98 -15.92
N SER A 58 9.89 -11.25 -17.23
CA SER A 58 10.40 -10.42 -18.31
C SER A 58 9.51 -9.20 -18.57
N GLU A 59 10.10 -8.17 -19.19
CA GLU A 59 9.37 -6.97 -19.61
C GLU A 59 8.45 -7.28 -20.79
N GLU A 60 8.89 -8.15 -21.71
CA GLU A 60 8.12 -8.58 -22.88
C GLU A 60 6.77 -9.18 -22.49
N TRP A 61 6.73 -9.96 -21.41
CA TRP A 61 5.50 -10.50 -20.84
C TRP A 61 4.55 -9.40 -20.36
N ARG A 62 5.08 -8.44 -19.58
CA ARG A 62 4.30 -7.33 -19.03
C ARG A 62 3.75 -6.45 -20.15
N SER A 63 4.59 -6.08 -21.11
CA SER A 63 4.20 -5.29 -22.27
C SER A 63 3.20 -6.05 -23.17
N CYS A 64 3.31 -7.37 -23.27
CA CYS A 64 2.33 -8.19 -24.00
C CYS A 64 0.95 -8.14 -23.32
N ARG A 65 0.88 -8.40 -22.01
CA ARG A 65 -0.38 -8.34 -21.26
C ARG A 65 -0.97 -6.93 -21.26
N GLN A 66 -0.15 -5.90 -21.13
CA GLN A 66 -0.59 -4.50 -21.20
C GLN A 66 -1.19 -4.15 -22.56
N ARG A 67 -0.51 -4.49 -23.67
CA ARG A 67 -0.99 -4.21 -25.04
C ARG A 67 -2.31 -4.90 -25.38
N HIS A 68 -2.60 -6.02 -24.74
CA HIS A 68 -3.80 -6.81 -24.97
C HIS A 68 -4.87 -6.66 -23.88
N ASP A 69 -4.71 -5.69 -22.97
CA ASP A 69 -5.65 -5.45 -21.86
C ASP A 69 -5.94 -6.70 -21.01
N LEU A 70 -4.88 -7.49 -20.77
CA LEU A 70 -4.93 -8.72 -19.98
C LEU A 70 -4.47 -8.50 -18.54
N GLN A 71 -4.37 -7.24 -18.12
CA GLN A 71 -3.86 -6.86 -16.80
C GLN A 71 -4.86 -7.25 -15.70
N GLU A 72 -4.36 -7.84 -14.62
CA GLU A 72 -5.19 -8.29 -13.51
C GLU A 72 -4.79 -7.58 -12.21
N THR A 73 -5.67 -6.70 -11.74
CA THR A 73 -5.51 -5.98 -10.47
C THR A 73 -6.02 -6.83 -9.33
N TRP A 74 -5.13 -7.15 -8.39
CA TRP A 74 -5.48 -7.77 -7.11
C TRP A 74 -5.31 -6.76 -5.97
N ILE A 75 -6.11 -6.92 -4.94
CA ILE A 75 -6.11 -6.05 -3.76
C ILE A 75 -5.40 -6.74 -2.62
N TYR A 76 -4.56 -5.99 -1.93
CA TYR A 76 -3.81 -6.44 -0.77
C TYR A 76 -4.23 -5.62 0.43
N ALA A 77 -4.54 -6.29 1.54
CA ALA A 77 -4.94 -5.65 2.78
C ALA A 77 -4.03 -6.10 3.93
N LEU A 78 -3.52 -5.13 4.68
CA LEU A 78 -2.92 -5.33 5.98
C LEU A 78 -4.01 -5.22 7.04
N CYS A 79 -4.22 -6.30 7.78
CA CYS A 79 -5.23 -6.37 8.84
C CYS A 79 -4.57 -6.69 10.18
N ARG A 80 -5.24 -6.35 11.28
CA ARG A 80 -4.87 -6.79 12.62
C ARG A 80 -5.99 -7.62 13.22
N ARG A 81 -5.66 -8.85 13.63
CA ARG A 81 -6.60 -9.74 14.30
C ARG A 81 -6.45 -9.61 15.81
N ASN A 82 -7.57 -9.39 16.50
CA ASN A 82 -7.62 -9.31 17.96
C ASN A 82 -6.59 -8.36 18.57
N LYS A 83 -6.26 -7.27 17.85
CA LYS A 83 -5.26 -6.26 18.23
C LYS A 83 -3.87 -6.83 18.57
N ARG A 84 -3.55 -8.06 18.16
CA ARG A 84 -2.30 -8.75 18.57
C ARG A 84 -1.40 -9.17 17.43
N ARG A 85 -1.97 -9.55 16.29
CA ARG A 85 -1.19 -10.11 15.18
C ARG A 85 -1.66 -9.53 13.86
N ASN A 86 -0.70 -9.09 13.06
CA ASN A 86 -0.96 -8.67 11.70
C ASN A 86 -1.22 -9.89 10.83
N CYS A 87 -2.14 -9.72 9.90
CA CYS A 87 -2.51 -10.70 8.90
C CYS A 87 -2.56 -9.97 7.55
N TYR A 88 -2.01 -10.59 6.52
CA TYR A 88 -1.97 -10.03 5.18
C TYR A 88 -2.96 -10.81 4.33
N TYR A 89 -3.86 -10.11 3.65
CA TYR A 89 -4.87 -10.74 2.80
C TYR A 89 -4.74 -10.25 1.37
N VAL A 90 -5.06 -11.13 0.43
CA VAL A 90 -5.19 -10.82 -0.99
C VAL A 90 -6.61 -11.12 -1.45
N PHE A 91 -7.13 -10.29 -2.32
CA PHE A 91 -8.43 -10.43 -2.93
C PHE A 91 -8.34 -10.23 -4.44
N ASP A 92 -8.87 -11.20 -5.16
CA ASP A 92 -9.07 -11.14 -6.60
C ASP A 92 -10.53 -10.76 -6.87
N PRO A 93 -10.80 -9.51 -7.30
CA PRO A 93 -12.16 -9.05 -7.57
C PRO A 93 -12.82 -9.77 -8.76
N ASN A 94 -12.01 -10.33 -9.66
CA ASN A 94 -12.48 -11.00 -10.88
C ASN A 94 -12.65 -12.52 -10.67
N SER A 95 -12.28 -13.05 -9.51
CA SER A 95 -12.47 -14.46 -9.17
C SER A 95 -13.94 -14.78 -8.94
N ASP A 96 -14.43 -15.90 -9.48
CA ASP A 96 -15.81 -16.37 -9.28
C ASP A 96 -16.17 -16.58 -7.80
N ARG A 97 -15.17 -16.93 -6.97
CA ARG A 97 -15.38 -17.16 -5.53
C ARG A 97 -15.47 -15.87 -4.71
N ARG A 98 -14.95 -14.75 -5.24
CA ARG A 98 -14.83 -13.44 -4.58
C ARG A 98 -14.58 -13.54 -3.07
N SER A 99 -13.41 -14.06 -2.69
CA SER A 99 -13.07 -14.29 -1.28
C SER A 99 -11.66 -13.81 -0.95
N TRP A 100 -11.51 -13.13 0.18
CA TRP A 100 -10.20 -12.79 0.73
C TRP A 100 -9.43 -14.06 1.13
N THR A 101 -8.15 -14.11 0.75
CA THR A 101 -7.25 -15.23 1.06
C THR A 101 -6.05 -14.72 1.84
N CYS A 102 -5.62 -15.44 2.88
CA CYS A 102 -4.45 -15.05 3.66
C CYS A 102 -3.17 -15.29 2.85
N LEU A 103 -2.30 -14.29 2.76
CA LEU A 103 -0.95 -14.44 2.20
C LEU A 103 -0.15 -15.41 3.07
N GLN A 104 0.59 -16.29 2.40
CA GLN A 104 1.45 -17.27 3.04
C GLN A 104 2.89 -16.73 3.17
N SER A 105 3.68 -17.40 4.01
CA SER A 105 5.14 -17.14 4.15
C SER A 105 5.52 -15.70 4.50
N VAL A 106 4.64 -14.98 5.20
CA VAL A 106 4.92 -13.64 5.71
C VAL A 106 6.07 -13.70 6.73
N PRO A 107 7.10 -12.84 6.61
CA PRO A 107 8.20 -12.78 7.58
C PRO A 107 7.68 -12.66 9.03
N PRO A 108 8.21 -13.44 9.99
CA PRO A 108 7.74 -13.42 11.38
C PRO A 108 7.72 -12.04 12.04
N GLN A 109 8.66 -11.18 11.65
CA GLN A 109 8.81 -9.80 12.12
C GLN A 109 7.59 -8.95 11.74
N CYS A 110 7.11 -9.06 10.50
CA CYS A 110 5.97 -8.32 9.98
C CYS A 110 4.64 -8.69 10.66
N LEU A 111 4.58 -9.86 11.31
CA LEU A 111 3.36 -10.35 11.97
C LEU A 111 3.09 -9.71 13.33
N LYS A 112 4.11 -9.15 13.99
CA LYS A 112 3.99 -8.68 15.39
C LYS A 112 4.03 -7.16 15.54
N ARG A 113 4.61 -6.47 14.56
CA ARG A 113 4.85 -5.01 14.62
C ARG A 113 3.55 -4.20 14.56
N GLU A 114 3.57 -3.02 15.13
CA GLU A 114 2.55 -1.98 14.97
C GLU A 114 3.15 -0.83 14.16
N GLY A 115 2.30 -0.03 13.52
CA GLY A 115 2.74 1.19 12.84
C GLY A 115 3.70 0.95 11.68
N MET A 116 3.46 -0.09 10.86
CA MET A 116 4.24 -0.29 9.63
C MET A 116 3.62 0.52 8.49
N ALA A 117 4.46 1.12 7.63
CA ALA A 117 3.98 1.59 6.33
C ALA A 117 3.68 0.41 5.42
N PHE A 118 2.74 0.59 4.50
CA PHE A 118 2.26 -0.43 3.59
C PHE A 118 2.01 0.20 2.23
N GLU A 119 2.94 0.03 1.29
CA GLU A 119 2.96 0.75 0.00
C GLU A 119 3.28 -0.18 -1.18
N THR A 120 2.88 0.20 -2.39
CA THR A 120 3.09 -0.62 -3.59
C THR A 120 3.86 0.15 -4.65
N ILE A 121 4.88 -0.49 -5.24
CA ILE A 121 5.63 0.04 -6.38
C ILE A 121 5.75 -1.06 -7.42
N GLY A 122 5.22 -0.84 -8.62
CA GLY A 122 5.12 -1.87 -9.66
C GLY A 122 4.45 -3.16 -9.15
N SER A 123 5.12 -4.30 -9.28
CA SER A 123 4.62 -5.60 -8.83
C SER A 123 4.93 -5.95 -7.37
N LYS A 124 5.48 -5.00 -6.59
CA LYS A 124 5.98 -5.23 -5.24
C LYS A 124 5.18 -4.46 -4.20
N LEU A 125 4.92 -5.13 -3.07
CA LEU A 125 4.29 -4.57 -1.88
C LEU A 125 5.32 -4.43 -0.77
N TYR A 126 5.60 -3.21 -0.35
CA TYR A 126 6.57 -2.85 0.68
C TYR A 126 5.92 -2.70 2.05
N VAL A 127 6.62 -3.20 3.07
CA VAL A 127 6.31 -3.07 4.49
C VAL A 127 7.53 -2.44 5.16
N LEU A 128 7.36 -1.22 5.68
CA LEU A 128 8.47 -0.42 6.21
C LEU A 128 8.31 -0.17 7.71
N GLY A 129 9.41 -0.33 8.43
CA GLY A 129 9.53 0.07 9.83
C GLY A 129 8.56 -0.63 10.77
N GLY A 130 8.05 0.15 11.74
CA GLY A 130 7.17 -0.31 12.80
C GLY A 130 7.87 -0.53 14.13
N CYS A 131 7.09 -0.91 15.14
CA CYS A 131 7.55 -1.15 16.50
C CYS A 131 6.88 -2.39 17.09
N SER A 132 7.61 -3.24 17.81
CA SER A 132 7.05 -4.40 18.52
C SER A 132 6.89 -4.10 20.01
N TRP A 133 6.07 -4.89 20.70
CA TRP A 133 5.89 -4.76 22.14
C TRP A 133 7.21 -5.02 22.88
N GLY A 134 7.77 -3.99 23.53
CA GLY A 134 9.04 -4.07 24.26
C GLY A 134 10.30 -3.94 23.38
N GLU A 135 10.17 -3.59 22.10
CA GLU A 135 11.29 -3.29 21.20
C GLU A 135 11.26 -1.82 20.75
N ASP A 136 12.41 -1.28 20.37
CA ASP A 136 12.51 0.04 19.73
C ASP A 136 11.89 0.02 18.31
N SER A 137 11.68 1.20 17.72
CA SER A 137 11.36 1.30 16.29
C SER A 137 12.45 0.65 15.43
N THR A 138 12.05 0.19 14.24
CA THR A 138 12.94 -0.46 13.27
C THR A 138 13.02 0.31 11.97
N ASP A 139 14.16 0.20 11.31
CA ASP A 139 14.44 0.69 9.96
C ASP A 139 14.24 -0.40 8.89
N GLU A 140 13.86 -1.62 9.30
CA GLU A 140 13.80 -2.74 8.37
C GLU A 140 12.71 -2.56 7.30
N VAL A 141 13.07 -2.97 6.09
CA VAL A 141 12.21 -2.97 4.91
C VAL A 141 12.04 -4.40 4.43
N TYR A 142 10.78 -4.83 4.31
CA TYR A 142 10.42 -6.08 3.64
C TYR A 142 9.56 -5.77 2.44
N PHE A 143 9.66 -6.56 1.38
CA PHE A 143 8.73 -6.47 0.28
C PHE A 143 8.27 -7.85 -0.16
N TYR A 144 7.03 -7.91 -0.63
CA TYR A 144 6.43 -9.06 -1.27
C TYR A 144 6.38 -8.81 -2.77
N ASP A 145 7.07 -9.63 -3.54
CA ASP A 145 6.97 -9.62 -4.99
C ASP A 145 5.77 -10.46 -5.42
N ALA A 146 4.71 -9.76 -5.84
CA ALA A 146 3.45 -10.38 -6.22
C ALA A 146 3.51 -11.05 -7.60
N SER A 147 4.57 -10.81 -8.38
CA SER A 147 4.82 -11.57 -9.58
C SER A 147 5.17 -13.00 -9.16
N ILE A 148 6.26 -13.20 -8.41
CA ILE A 148 6.77 -14.54 -8.05
C ILE A 148 6.21 -15.13 -6.75
N ASN A 149 5.34 -14.41 -6.04
CA ASN A 149 4.71 -14.81 -4.78
C ASN A 149 5.73 -15.10 -3.66
N THR A 150 6.71 -14.20 -3.48
CA THR A 150 7.77 -14.37 -2.48
C THR A 150 8.05 -13.09 -1.72
N TRP A 151 8.33 -13.24 -0.43
CA TRP A 151 8.85 -12.17 0.42
C TRP A 151 10.37 -12.10 0.35
N ALA A 152 10.91 -10.89 0.41
CA ALA A 152 12.33 -10.61 0.54
C ALA A 152 12.56 -9.42 1.47
N LYS A 153 13.80 -9.27 1.94
CA LYS A 153 14.24 -8.08 2.68
C LYS A 153 14.86 -7.10 1.68
N GLY A 154 14.54 -5.81 1.81
CA GLY A 154 15.13 -4.73 1.01
C GLY A 154 16.14 -3.92 1.82
N CYS A 155 16.68 -2.86 1.21
CA CYS A 155 17.57 -1.92 1.86
C CYS A 155 16.88 -1.22 3.05
N PRO A 156 17.47 -1.26 4.27
CA PRO A 156 16.88 -0.62 5.44
C PRO A 156 16.79 0.91 5.27
N MET A 157 15.79 1.51 5.90
CA MET A 157 15.64 2.96 5.95
C MET A 157 16.85 3.62 6.64
N PRO A 158 17.17 4.89 6.33
CA PRO A 158 18.26 5.60 7.01
C PRO A 158 18.07 5.73 8.52
N THR A 159 16.81 5.79 8.97
CA THR A 159 16.46 5.90 10.39
C THR A 159 15.28 4.97 10.76
N PRO A 160 15.27 4.41 11.99
CA PRO A 160 14.14 3.59 12.46
C PRO A 160 12.87 4.40 12.77
N ARG A 161 11.73 4.03 12.17
CA ARG A 161 10.46 4.79 12.27
C ARG A 161 9.23 3.88 12.44
N TYR A 162 8.13 4.41 12.97
CA TYR A 162 6.82 3.72 13.03
C TYR A 162 5.66 4.71 12.80
N ILE A 163 4.46 4.25 12.41
CA ILE A 163 3.27 5.07 12.17
C ILE A 163 2.36 5.08 13.41
N ASP A 164 1.78 6.23 13.77
CA ASP A 164 0.67 6.26 14.73
C ASP A 164 -0.65 5.90 14.05
N GLN A 165 -1.07 4.65 14.15
CA GLN A 165 -2.34 4.21 13.58
C GLN A 165 -3.57 4.64 14.39
N LYS A 166 -3.41 5.17 15.63
CA LYS A 166 -4.55 5.49 16.50
C LYS A 166 -5.30 6.76 16.06
N HIS A 167 -4.61 7.70 15.41
CA HIS A 167 -5.25 8.91 14.86
C HIS A 167 -6.13 8.62 13.63
N LEU A 168 -5.90 7.53 12.90
CA LEU A 168 -6.66 7.18 11.69
C LEU A 168 -7.92 6.33 11.94
N THR A 169 -8.05 5.69 13.11
CA THR A 169 -9.13 4.72 13.38
C THR A 169 -10.15 5.13 14.44
N ASP A 170 -9.92 6.21 15.19
CA ASP A 170 -10.87 6.73 16.17
C ASP A 170 -11.04 8.25 15.99
N SER A 171 -12.07 8.67 15.25
CA SER A 171 -12.57 10.05 15.22
C SER A 171 -13.34 10.43 16.50
N LYS A 172 -13.05 9.75 17.62
CA LYS A 172 -13.53 10.12 18.96
C LYS A 172 -12.32 10.39 19.83
N GLY A 173 -12.10 11.68 20.08
CA GLY A 173 -10.98 12.22 20.82
C GLY A 173 -10.56 11.37 22.02
N PHE A 174 -9.32 10.91 21.98
CA PHE A 174 -8.55 10.56 23.16
C PHE A 174 -7.26 11.37 23.10
N GLY A 175 -7.11 12.25 24.09
CA GLY A 175 -6.00 13.16 24.18
C GLY A 175 -4.67 12.43 24.07
N THR A 176 -3.75 13.07 23.34
CA THR A 176 -2.31 12.86 23.43
C THR A 176 -1.97 12.69 24.91
N LEU A 177 -1.44 11.52 25.29
CA LEU A 177 -0.91 11.28 26.63
C LEU A 177 0.31 12.21 26.81
N THR A 178 0.03 13.44 27.21
CA THR A 178 1.04 14.36 27.73
C THR A 178 1.53 13.83 29.07
N LYS A 179 2.84 14.00 29.29
CA LYS A 179 3.61 13.69 30.50
C LYS A 179 2.77 13.59 31.78
N GLY A 180 2.75 12.41 32.42
CA GLY A 180 2.45 12.30 33.86
C GLY A 180 1.48 11.21 34.32
N ASN A 181 0.67 10.59 33.46
CA ASN A 181 -0.35 9.64 33.92
C ASN A 181 0.06 8.17 33.71
N THR A 182 0.70 7.57 34.72
CA THR A 182 1.19 6.18 34.71
C THR A 182 0.12 5.11 34.99
N LYS A 183 -1.18 5.44 34.99
CA LYS A 183 -2.26 4.48 35.26
C LYS A 183 -3.54 4.78 34.45
N MET A 184 -4.02 3.80 33.69
CA MET A 184 -5.42 3.70 33.27
C MET A 184 -6.08 2.56 34.04
N SER A 185 -7.23 2.84 34.66
CA SER A 185 -8.08 1.82 35.30
C SER A 185 -9.32 1.61 34.44
N LEU A 186 -9.47 0.43 33.87
CA LEU A 186 -10.73 -0.02 33.25
C LEU A 186 -11.20 -1.27 34.01
N GLY A 187 -12.35 -1.18 34.68
CA GLY A 187 -13.00 -2.35 35.30
C GLY A 187 -12.20 -3.05 36.40
N GLY A 188 -11.44 -2.32 37.22
CA GLY A 188 -10.76 -2.88 38.41
C GLY A 188 -9.52 -3.74 38.13
N ARG A 189 -9.09 -3.88 36.87
CA ARG A 189 -7.79 -4.48 36.51
C ARG A 189 -6.81 -3.39 36.09
N VAL A 190 -5.75 -3.23 36.87
CA VAL A 190 -4.58 -2.41 36.51
C VAL A 190 -3.76 -3.21 35.50
N LEU A 191 -3.83 -2.85 34.23
CA LEU A 191 -2.88 -3.35 33.22
C LEU A 191 -1.63 -2.46 33.25
N PRO A 192 -0.41 -3.02 33.29
CA PRO A 192 0.79 -2.23 33.16
C PRO A 192 0.80 -1.53 31.79
N ILE A 193 0.87 -0.20 31.81
CA ILE A 193 1.16 0.60 30.62
C ILE A 193 2.61 0.24 30.22
N PRO A 194 2.90 -0.07 28.95
CA PRO A 194 4.27 -0.28 28.51
C PRO A 194 5.07 0.99 28.82
N ILE A 195 6.06 0.87 29.69
CA ILE A 195 7.02 1.92 29.98
C ILE A 195 7.96 1.97 28.77
N PHE A 196 7.68 2.86 27.82
CA PHE A 196 8.59 3.16 26.73
C PHE A 196 9.73 4.01 27.29
N SER A 197 10.98 3.68 26.93
CA SER A 197 12.19 4.35 27.44
C SER A 197 12.10 5.88 27.33
N GLU A 198 12.48 6.57 28.41
CA GLU A 198 12.46 8.03 28.53
C GLU A 198 13.63 8.72 27.82
N GLU A 199 14.44 8.01 27.03
CA GLU A 199 15.57 8.59 26.30
C GLU A 199 15.59 8.09 24.84
N GLY A 200 15.10 8.93 23.92
CA GLY A 200 15.77 9.09 22.62
C GLY A 200 15.22 8.46 21.35
N LYS A 201 14.07 7.75 21.30
CA LYS A 201 13.53 7.26 20.00
C LYS A 201 12.00 7.23 19.92
N ARG A 202 11.41 8.28 19.35
CA ARG A 202 10.05 8.25 18.75
C ARG A 202 10.10 9.01 17.43
N CYS A 203 10.02 8.31 16.31
CA CYS A 203 9.92 8.92 14.98
C CYS A 203 8.66 8.38 14.29
N TYR A 204 7.61 9.21 14.31
CA TYR A 204 6.43 8.99 13.50
C TYR A 204 6.79 9.21 12.04
N PHE A 205 6.15 8.50 11.10
CA PHE A 205 6.33 8.80 9.68
C PHE A 205 5.08 8.55 8.87
N VAL A 206 5.02 9.19 7.71
CA VAL A 206 4.02 8.97 6.67
C VAL A 206 4.73 8.59 5.39
N SER A 207 4.05 7.84 4.53
CA SER A 207 4.58 7.38 3.26
C SER A 207 3.64 7.68 2.11
N ALA A 208 4.21 7.91 0.93
CA ALA A 208 3.50 7.91 -0.33
C ALA A 208 4.41 7.36 -1.44
N VAL A 209 3.78 6.90 -2.53
CA VAL A 209 4.47 6.49 -3.75
C VAL A 209 4.09 7.49 -4.84
N LEU A 210 5.11 8.02 -5.52
CA LEU A 210 4.96 8.91 -6.67
C LEU A 210 5.84 8.37 -7.80
N GLY A 211 5.21 8.00 -8.92
CA GLY A 211 5.88 7.25 -9.98
C GLY A 211 6.43 5.92 -9.46
N ASP A 212 7.71 5.66 -9.70
CA ASP A 212 8.41 4.46 -9.24
C ASP A 212 9.26 4.69 -7.98
N ARG A 213 8.99 5.76 -7.22
CA ARG A 213 9.74 6.10 -6.01
C ARG A 213 8.81 6.18 -4.79
N LEU A 214 9.33 5.75 -3.65
CA LEU A 214 8.64 5.85 -2.38
C LEU A 214 9.26 6.98 -1.56
N TYR A 215 8.41 7.79 -0.96
CA TYR A 215 8.78 8.94 -0.14
C TYR A 215 8.29 8.71 1.28
N THR A 216 9.16 8.96 2.25
CA THR A 216 8.82 8.97 3.68
C THR A 216 9.19 10.30 4.28
N THR A 217 8.32 10.89 5.10
CA THR A 217 8.64 12.11 5.85
C THR A 217 8.52 11.83 7.34
N ASP A 218 9.31 12.54 8.15
CA ASP A 218 9.09 12.56 9.59
C ASP A 218 7.71 13.16 9.92
N GLY A 219 7.01 12.56 10.88
CA GLY A 219 5.70 12.97 11.35
C GLY A 219 5.75 13.63 12.74
N ALA A 220 4.56 14.02 13.24
CA ALA A 220 4.40 14.81 14.46
C ALA A 220 4.95 14.10 15.71
N GLY A 221 6.16 14.45 16.16
CA GLY A 221 6.71 13.90 17.41
C GLY A 221 8.07 14.40 17.87
N MET A 222 8.77 15.21 17.09
CA MET A 222 10.09 15.73 17.47
C MET A 222 10.02 17.22 17.81
N GLY A 223 10.55 17.58 18.98
CA GLY A 223 10.57 18.95 19.48
C GLY A 223 11.28 19.90 18.52
N SER A 224 10.51 20.86 17.98
CA SER A 224 10.90 22.21 17.58
C SER A 224 12.39 22.54 17.66
N LYS A 225 13.12 22.43 16.51
CA LYS A 225 14.24 23.29 16.02
C LYS A 225 15.26 22.62 15.07
N THR A 226 14.92 21.57 14.33
CA THR A 226 15.80 21.02 13.27
C THR A 226 15.10 20.97 11.92
N PHE A 227 15.88 21.06 10.83
CA PHE A 227 15.42 20.83 9.46
C PHE A 227 14.58 19.55 9.41
N GLN A 228 13.45 19.59 8.69
CA GLN A 228 12.67 18.38 8.50
C GLN A 228 13.25 17.58 7.34
N THR A 229 13.28 16.26 7.51
CA THR A 229 13.88 15.35 6.54
C THR A 229 12.83 14.48 5.88
N TRP A 230 13.07 14.18 4.61
CA TRP A 230 12.35 13.11 3.92
C TRP A 230 13.35 12.19 3.26
N ASP A 231 13.02 10.91 3.26
CA ASP A 231 13.81 9.90 2.58
C ASP A 231 13.07 9.44 1.31
N THR A 232 13.80 9.32 0.21
CA THR A 232 13.30 8.80 -1.04
C THR A 232 13.97 7.47 -1.33
N TYR A 233 13.17 6.42 -1.52
CA TYR A 233 13.63 5.09 -1.90
C TYR A 233 13.53 4.89 -3.41
N ASP A 234 14.64 4.46 -4.00
CA ASP A 234 14.74 4.02 -5.38
C ASP A 234 14.77 2.48 -5.44
N PRO A 235 13.70 1.82 -5.94
CA PRO A 235 13.64 0.36 -6.01
C PRO A 235 14.56 -0.24 -7.08
N CYS A 236 15.02 0.54 -8.06
CA CYS A 236 15.95 0.08 -9.09
C CYS A 236 17.37 -0.01 -8.54
N LEU A 237 17.74 0.93 -7.66
CA LEU A 237 19.04 0.96 -6.99
C LEU A 237 19.07 0.23 -5.64
N ASP A 238 17.88 -0.12 -5.10
CA ASP A 238 17.71 -0.63 -3.73
C ASP A 238 18.43 0.27 -2.71
N SER A 239 18.15 1.57 -2.79
CA SER A 239 18.86 2.58 -2.00
C SER A 239 17.97 3.74 -1.59
N TRP A 240 18.31 4.35 -0.45
CA TRP A 240 17.64 5.51 0.10
C TRP A 240 18.47 6.78 -0.10
N THR A 241 17.81 7.90 -0.37
CA THR A 241 18.40 9.23 -0.42
C THR A 241 17.68 10.13 0.58
N SER A 242 18.42 10.72 1.52
CA SER A 242 17.87 11.64 2.51
C SER A 242 17.98 13.08 2.02
N ASN A 243 16.87 13.81 2.13
CA ASN A 243 16.75 15.21 1.76
C ASN A 243 16.25 16.02 2.97
N GLN A 244 16.46 17.33 2.95
CA GLN A 244 16.04 18.21 4.02
C GLN A 244 15.58 19.56 3.49
N ASP A 245 14.52 20.10 4.10
CA ASP A 245 14.02 21.44 3.81
C ASP A 245 13.48 22.06 5.11
N ARG A 246 13.61 23.39 5.22
CA ARG A 246 13.01 24.19 6.30
C ARG A 246 11.51 24.41 6.10
N LYS A 247 11.01 24.32 4.87
CA LYS A 247 9.60 24.57 4.55
C LYS A 247 8.69 23.40 4.92
N LEU A 248 9.23 22.19 4.99
CA LEU A 248 8.49 21.03 5.47
C LEU A 248 8.26 21.16 6.98
N ALA A 249 6.99 21.13 7.39
CA ALA A 249 6.61 21.19 8.79
C ALA A 249 6.56 19.77 9.40
N ALA A 250 6.82 19.67 10.71
CA ALA A 250 6.95 18.38 11.41
C ALA A 250 5.61 17.67 11.69
N ASP A 251 4.50 18.26 11.28
CA ASP A 251 3.12 17.93 11.65
C ASP A 251 2.33 17.23 10.54
N VAL A 252 3.03 16.64 9.57
CA VAL A 252 2.41 15.90 8.47
C VAL A 252 1.67 14.67 9.02
N GLN A 253 0.38 14.58 8.70
CA GLN A 253 -0.50 13.46 9.05
C GLN A 253 -0.75 12.52 7.87
N LYS A 254 -0.63 13.01 6.63
CA LYS A 254 -0.94 12.25 5.42
C LYS A 254 -0.18 12.77 4.21
N LEU A 255 0.25 11.86 3.34
CA LEU A 255 0.80 12.17 2.02
C LEU A 255 -0.11 11.61 0.93
N ILE A 256 -0.27 12.37 -0.15
CA ILE A 256 -1.09 12.02 -1.31
C ILE A 256 -0.30 12.33 -2.57
N SER A 257 -0.10 11.34 -3.43
CA SER A 257 0.52 11.56 -4.75
C SER A 257 -0.57 11.87 -5.77
N LEU A 258 -0.64 13.10 -6.26
CA LEU A 258 -1.67 13.56 -7.22
C LEU A 258 -1.01 14.47 -8.26
N ASP A 259 -1.35 14.31 -9.54
CA ASP A 259 -0.86 15.13 -10.66
C ASP A 259 0.68 15.26 -10.75
N GLY A 260 1.38 14.17 -10.45
CA GLY A 260 2.85 14.17 -10.47
C GLY A 260 3.51 14.86 -9.27
N LYS A 261 2.73 15.33 -8.28
CA LYS A 261 3.19 16.02 -7.07
C LYS A 261 2.82 15.26 -5.80
N ILE A 262 3.46 15.60 -4.69
CA ILE A 262 3.07 15.08 -3.36
C ILE A 262 2.38 16.20 -2.57
N TYR A 263 1.13 15.96 -2.20
CA TYR A 263 0.39 16.79 -1.26
C TYR A 263 0.56 16.23 0.15
N SER A 264 1.03 17.08 1.04
CA SER A 264 1.17 16.82 2.48
C SER A 264 0.02 17.48 3.21
N ILE A 265 -0.65 16.74 4.09
CA ILE A 265 -1.73 17.27 4.93
C ILE A 265 -1.18 17.40 6.35
N HIS A 266 -1.26 18.61 6.88
CA HIS A 266 -0.70 19.00 8.17
C HIS A 266 -1.80 19.22 9.20
N GLU A 267 -1.52 18.89 10.46
CA GLU A 267 -2.37 19.22 11.60
C GLU A 267 -1.55 19.88 12.72
N PRO A 268 -1.26 21.19 12.62
CA PRO A 268 -0.56 21.90 13.67
C PRO A 268 -1.44 22.00 14.92
N ASN A 269 -0.93 21.49 16.04
CA ASN A 269 -1.53 21.61 17.38
C ASN A 269 -2.99 21.12 17.51
N HIS A 270 -3.49 20.28 16.58
CA HIS A 270 -4.89 19.81 16.55
C HIS A 270 -5.96 20.92 16.41
N GLU A 271 -5.60 22.10 15.91
CA GLU A 271 -6.54 23.24 15.80
C GLU A 271 -7.12 23.40 14.40
N PHE A 272 -6.32 23.20 13.36
CA PHE A 272 -6.73 23.31 11.96
C PHE A 272 -5.92 22.38 11.07
N HIS A 273 -6.36 22.21 9.83
CA HIS A 273 -5.64 21.42 8.82
C HIS A 273 -5.30 22.30 7.62
N TYR A 274 -4.12 22.11 7.05
CA TYR A 274 -3.70 22.78 5.81
C TYR A 274 -2.90 21.82 4.92
N ALA A 275 -2.64 22.21 3.67
CA ALA A 275 -1.88 21.41 2.73
C ALA A 275 -0.53 22.05 2.35
N GLY A 276 0.49 21.23 2.17
CA GLY A 276 1.73 21.61 1.50
C GLY A 276 1.86 20.82 0.21
N THR A 277 2.44 21.40 -0.84
CA THR A 277 2.68 20.70 -2.11
C THR A 277 4.17 20.58 -2.34
N PHE A 278 4.63 19.39 -2.68
CA PHE A 278 5.99 19.11 -3.12
C PHE A 278 6.00 18.79 -4.60
N ASP A 279 6.76 19.58 -5.34
CA ASP A 279 7.04 19.30 -6.74
C ASP A 279 8.40 18.59 -6.86
N PRO A 280 8.44 17.32 -7.31
CA PRO A 280 9.70 16.61 -7.47
C PRO A 280 10.60 17.20 -8.57
N THR A 281 10.05 18.00 -9.50
CA THR A 281 10.82 18.59 -10.60
C THR A 281 11.65 19.78 -10.12
N ASP A 282 11.08 20.60 -9.25
CA ASP A 282 11.76 21.75 -8.63
C ASP A 282 12.46 21.37 -7.32
N ASN A 283 12.14 20.19 -6.76
CA ASN A 283 12.62 19.70 -5.47
C ASN A 283 12.37 20.73 -4.34
N ASP A 284 11.21 21.37 -4.38
CA ASP A 284 10.81 22.43 -3.45
C ASP A 284 9.42 22.19 -2.89
N TRP A 285 9.21 22.64 -1.65
CA TRP A 285 7.92 22.63 -0.97
C TRP A 285 7.25 24.00 -1.07
N GLU A 286 6.00 24.02 -1.48
CA GLU A 286 5.15 25.22 -1.51
C GLU A 286 4.04 25.11 -0.46
N HIS A 287 3.75 26.22 0.22
CA HIS A 287 2.62 26.28 1.15
C HIS A 287 1.34 26.51 0.35
N SER A 288 0.36 25.62 0.53
CA SER A 288 -0.94 25.71 -0.15
C SER A 288 -2.07 25.67 0.88
N ASN A 289 -2.63 26.82 1.24
CA ASN A 289 -3.89 26.85 1.98
C ASN A 289 -5.03 26.42 1.04
N SER A 290 -5.18 25.11 0.87
CA SER A 290 -6.16 24.49 -0.03
C SER A 290 -7.14 23.65 0.76
N GLU A 291 -8.43 23.76 0.41
CA GLU A 291 -9.54 22.93 0.90
C GLU A 291 -9.32 21.43 0.68
N ILE A 292 -8.32 21.04 -0.14
CA ILE A 292 -7.87 19.66 -0.28
C ILE A 292 -7.49 19.04 1.07
N ALA A 293 -7.04 19.86 2.03
CA ALA A 293 -6.69 19.43 3.38
C ALA A 293 -7.83 18.71 4.10
N LEU A 294 -9.10 19.01 3.77
CA LEU A 294 -10.28 18.34 4.33
C LEU A 294 -10.29 16.81 4.12
N CYS A 295 -9.43 16.28 3.24
CA CYS A 295 -9.20 14.85 3.11
C CYS A 295 -8.57 14.16 4.33
N TRP A 296 -8.24 14.89 5.39
CA TRP A 296 -7.95 14.33 6.72
C TRP A 296 -9.13 13.55 7.31
N ARG A 297 -10.37 13.84 6.89
CA ARG A 297 -11.62 13.24 7.42
C ARG A 297 -11.82 11.75 7.09
N GLY A 298 -10.96 11.16 6.26
CA GLY A 298 -11.02 9.73 5.97
C GLY A 298 -10.00 9.25 4.93
N PRO A 299 -10.11 7.97 4.52
CA PRO A 299 -9.19 7.39 3.54
C PRO A 299 -9.44 7.99 2.15
N THR A 300 -8.37 8.10 1.36
CA THR A 300 -8.40 8.70 0.01
C THR A 300 -7.91 7.74 -1.04
N VAL A 301 -8.41 7.91 -2.25
CA VAL A 301 -8.02 7.15 -3.42
C VAL A 301 -8.07 8.04 -4.66
N ILE A 302 -7.21 7.78 -5.64
CA ILE A 302 -7.22 8.49 -6.91
C ILE A 302 -7.76 7.55 -7.99
N VAL A 303 -8.69 8.07 -8.79
CA VAL A 303 -9.29 7.37 -9.93
C VAL A 303 -9.31 8.35 -11.10
N ASP A 304 -8.62 8.00 -12.19
CA ASP A 304 -8.44 8.85 -13.38
C ASP A 304 -7.99 10.27 -13.04
N GLU A 305 -6.90 10.41 -12.28
CA GLU A 305 -6.35 11.69 -11.78
C GLU A 305 -7.31 12.51 -10.89
N ILE A 306 -8.47 11.97 -10.51
CA ILE A 306 -9.40 12.64 -9.61
C ILE A 306 -9.24 12.06 -8.21
N LEU A 307 -9.03 12.94 -7.22
CA LEU A 307 -8.97 12.57 -5.82
C LEU A 307 -10.39 12.34 -5.25
N TYR A 308 -10.59 11.17 -4.65
CA TYR A 308 -11.79 10.82 -3.89
C TYR A 308 -11.43 10.59 -2.43
N MET A 309 -12.39 10.88 -1.55
CA MET A 309 -12.29 10.67 -0.11
C MET A 309 -13.55 9.98 0.37
N LEU A 310 -13.41 9.01 1.27
CA LEU A 310 -14.54 8.51 2.05
C LEU A 310 -14.60 9.28 3.37
N ASP A 311 -15.48 10.27 3.46
CA ASP A 311 -15.72 10.99 4.71
C ASP A 311 -16.53 10.08 5.65
N GLU A 312 -15.96 9.74 6.81
CA GLU A 312 -16.60 8.88 7.81
C GLU A 312 -17.14 9.66 9.03
N THR A 313 -16.97 11.00 9.07
CA THR A 313 -17.35 11.85 10.22
C THR A 313 -18.87 11.87 10.46
N SER A 314 -19.66 11.78 9.40
CA SER A 314 -21.12 11.82 9.42
C SER A 314 -21.74 10.66 8.63
N GLY A 315 -21.12 9.49 8.75
CA GLY A 315 -21.42 8.27 7.99
C GLY A 315 -20.64 8.21 6.68
N ALA A 316 -20.44 7.00 6.15
CA ALA A 316 -19.57 6.72 5.00
C ALA A 316 -20.07 7.42 3.71
N LYS A 317 -19.54 8.61 3.44
CA LYS A 317 -19.93 9.47 2.32
C LYS A 317 -18.77 9.60 1.35
N LEU A 318 -18.98 9.21 0.10
CA LEU A 318 -17.99 9.38 -0.94
C LEU A 318 -18.01 10.83 -1.44
N MET A 319 -16.86 11.49 -1.33
CA MET A 319 -16.60 12.86 -1.75
C MET A 319 -15.59 12.83 -2.91
N ARG A 320 -15.73 13.76 -3.84
CA ARG A 320 -14.85 13.96 -5.00
C ARG A 320 -14.26 15.37 -4.94
N TRP A 321 -12.96 15.49 -5.16
CA TRP A 321 -12.27 16.77 -5.33
C TRP A 321 -12.56 17.36 -6.71
N GLN A 322 -12.80 18.67 -6.75
CA GLN A 322 -12.92 19.46 -7.98
C GLN A 322 -11.88 20.57 -7.93
N GLU A 323 -10.87 20.46 -8.80
CA GLU A 323 -9.77 21.42 -8.81
C GLU A 323 -10.23 22.80 -9.31
N GLU A 324 -11.15 22.84 -10.28
CA GLU A 324 -11.62 24.09 -10.89
C GLU A 324 -12.36 24.99 -9.88
N THR A 325 -13.06 24.40 -8.92
CA THR A 325 -13.75 25.13 -7.85
C THR A 325 -12.95 25.16 -6.56
N GLY A 326 -11.95 24.29 -6.40
CA GLY A 326 -11.22 24.11 -5.16
C GLY A 326 -12.08 23.55 -4.02
N ASP A 327 -13.08 22.71 -4.34
CA ASP A 327 -14.08 22.25 -3.37
C ASP A 327 -14.32 20.73 -3.42
N TRP A 328 -14.83 20.19 -2.31
CA TRP A 328 -15.27 18.79 -2.22
C TRP A 328 -16.76 18.64 -2.53
N VAL A 329 -17.07 17.83 -3.54
CA VAL A 329 -18.46 17.55 -3.95
C VAL A 329 -18.89 16.15 -3.54
N SER A 330 -20.09 16.04 -2.99
CA SER A 330 -20.68 14.78 -2.55
C SER A 330 -21.10 13.89 -3.72
N VAL A 331 -20.40 12.78 -3.91
CA VAL A 331 -20.80 11.73 -4.86
C VAL A 331 -22.00 10.97 -4.31
N GLY A 332 -22.04 10.59 -3.03
CA GLY A 332 -23.19 9.94 -2.40
C GLY A 332 -22.84 9.18 -1.12
N ARG A 333 -23.82 8.52 -0.49
CA ARG A 333 -23.63 7.77 0.78
C ARG A 333 -23.63 6.26 0.57
N LEU A 334 -22.76 5.56 1.29
CA LEU A 334 -22.72 4.10 1.34
C LEU A 334 -23.58 3.58 2.49
N SER A 335 -24.18 2.40 2.29
CA SER A 335 -25.05 1.80 3.30
C SER A 335 -24.23 1.31 4.50
N PRO A 336 -24.58 1.73 5.74
CA PRO A 336 -23.90 1.25 6.95
C PRO A 336 -24.18 -0.24 7.20
N LEU A 337 -25.17 -0.83 6.52
CA LEU A 337 -25.46 -2.26 6.58
C LEU A 337 -24.45 -3.10 5.78
N LEU A 338 -23.75 -2.48 4.81
CA LEU A 338 -22.86 -3.18 3.89
C LEU A 338 -21.38 -3.04 4.28
N VAL A 339 -20.98 -1.89 4.83
CA VAL A 339 -19.61 -1.62 5.27
C VAL A 339 -19.65 -0.86 6.60
N LYS A 340 -18.76 -1.26 7.51
CA LYS A 340 -18.61 -0.66 8.83
C LYS A 340 -17.24 0.03 8.96
N PRO A 341 -17.20 1.28 9.46
CA PRO A 341 -15.98 1.95 9.90
C PRO A 341 -15.13 1.13 10.90
N PRO A 342 -13.81 1.39 10.97
CA PRO A 342 -13.04 2.25 10.06
C PRO A 342 -12.87 1.55 8.71
N CYS A 343 -12.97 2.32 7.61
CA CYS A 343 -12.80 1.79 6.26
C CYS A 343 -11.46 2.19 5.67
N GLN A 344 -11.06 1.47 4.62
CA GLN A 344 -9.97 1.82 3.73
C GLN A 344 -10.47 1.75 2.29
N VAL A 345 -9.87 2.53 1.39
CA VAL A 345 -10.29 2.59 -0.02
C VAL A 345 -9.13 2.37 -0.96
N VAL A 346 -9.40 1.69 -2.08
CA VAL A 346 -8.46 1.47 -3.19
C VAL A 346 -9.16 1.57 -4.52
N ALA A 347 -8.41 1.89 -5.57
CA ALA A 347 -8.89 1.93 -6.94
C ALA A 347 -8.59 0.61 -7.65
N ASN A 348 -9.56 0.14 -8.42
CA ASN A 348 -9.37 -0.90 -9.43
C ASN A 348 -9.94 -0.39 -10.76
N GLY A 349 -9.09 0.22 -11.57
CA GLY A 349 -9.53 1.02 -12.72
C GLY A 349 -10.51 2.11 -12.25
N ARG A 350 -11.67 2.18 -12.90
CA ARG A 350 -12.75 3.16 -12.61
C ARG A 350 -13.69 2.74 -11.47
N THR A 351 -13.34 1.70 -10.73
CA THR A 351 -14.11 1.20 -9.59
C THR A 351 -13.38 1.51 -8.29
N ILE A 352 -14.07 2.19 -7.36
CA ILE A 352 -13.60 2.40 -5.99
C ILE A 352 -14.05 1.21 -5.15
N ILE A 353 -13.11 0.56 -4.49
CA ILE A 353 -13.36 -0.56 -3.59
C ILE A 353 -13.16 -0.09 -2.15
N VAL A 354 -14.22 -0.20 -1.37
CA VAL A 354 -14.27 0.18 0.04
C VAL A 354 -14.22 -1.08 0.89
N ILE A 355 -13.27 -1.13 1.81
CA ILE A 355 -13.01 -2.27 2.68
C ILE A 355 -13.20 -1.81 4.12
N GLY A 356 -14.27 -2.29 4.75
CA GLY A 356 -14.59 -2.02 6.15
C GLY A 356 -14.03 -3.07 7.10
N LYS A 357 -14.46 -2.93 8.36
CA LYS A 357 -14.16 -3.89 9.43
C LYS A 357 -14.50 -5.33 9.00
N GLY A 358 -13.66 -6.27 9.41
CA GLY A 358 -13.81 -7.68 9.09
C GLY A 358 -13.67 -8.02 7.61
N LEU A 359 -13.00 -7.15 6.84
CA LEU A 359 -12.86 -7.28 5.38
C LEU A 359 -14.20 -7.24 4.61
N SER A 360 -15.26 -6.68 5.21
CA SER A 360 -16.49 -6.38 4.47
C SER A 360 -16.16 -5.48 3.29
N THR A 361 -16.52 -5.86 2.07
CA THR A 361 -16.05 -5.18 0.86
C THR A 361 -17.23 -4.70 0.03
N ILE A 362 -17.18 -3.47 -0.47
CA ILE A 362 -18.12 -2.92 -1.43
C ILE A 362 -17.34 -2.37 -2.61
N ALA A 363 -17.87 -2.56 -3.82
CA ALA A 363 -17.37 -1.89 -5.01
C ALA A 363 -18.38 -0.85 -5.52
N VAL A 364 -17.88 0.33 -5.86
CA VAL A 364 -18.62 1.44 -6.45
C VAL A 364 -17.98 1.79 -7.78
N ASP A 365 -18.69 1.52 -8.87
CA ASP A 365 -18.31 1.93 -10.22
C ASP A 365 -18.60 3.42 -10.36
N VAL A 366 -17.58 4.23 -10.61
CA VAL A 366 -17.70 5.70 -10.62
C VAL A 366 -18.54 6.19 -11.81
N ASP A 367 -18.52 5.48 -12.93
CA ASP A 367 -19.30 5.84 -14.13
C ASP A 367 -20.77 5.42 -14.00
N LYS A 368 -21.02 4.31 -13.30
CA LYS A 368 -22.37 3.77 -13.06
C LYS A 368 -22.96 4.17 -11.72
N ALA A 369 -22.31 5.04 -10.95
CA ALA A 369 -22.70 5.43 -9.60
C ALA A 369 -24.06 6.16 -9.58
N ALA A 370 -25.14 5.38 -9.66
CA ALA A 370 -26.51 5.86 -9.53
C ALA A 370 -26.87 6.04 -8.05
N LYS A 371 -27.84 6.92 -7.80
CA LYS A 371 -28.39 7.17 -6.46
C LYS A 371 -29.80 6.61 -6.36
N VAL A 372 -30.05 5.76 -5.36
CA VAL A 372 -31.40 5.31 -5.00
C VAL A 372 -31.65 5.72 -3.55
N GLY A 373 -32.62 6.62 -3.32
CA GLY A 373 -32.88 7.16 -1.97
C GLY A 373 -31.70 7.90 -1.34
N GLY A 374 -30.83 8.52 -2.16
CA GLY A 374 -29.60 9.20 -1.70
C GLY A 374 -28.40 8.28 -1.43
N MET A 375 -28.57 6.97 -1.59
CA MET A 375 -27.54 5.96 -1.40
C MET A 375 -26.90 5.55 -2.73
N LEU A 376 -25.60 5.31 -2.71
CA LEU A 376 -24.86 4.79 -3.86
C LEU A 376 -25.15 3.31 -4.05
N VAL A 377 -25.43 2.93 -5.29
CA VAL A 377 -25.59 1.53 -5.67
C VAL A 377 -24.22 0.88 -5.80
N SER A 378 -24.01 -0.22 -5.08
CA SER A 378 -22.80 -1.03 -5.18
C SER A 378 -22.87 -2.01 -6.35
N SER A 379 -21.78 -2.17 -7.09
CA SER A 379 -21.66 -3.17 -8.15
C SER A 379 -21.53 -4.60 -7.59
N PHE A 380 -20.91 -4.75 -6.42
CA PHE A 380 -21.01 -5.95 -5.59
C PHE A 380 -20.72 -5.62 -4.12
N SER A 381 -21.09 -6.54 -3.23
CA SER A 381 -20.70 -6.54 -1.83
C SER A 381 -20.27 -7.93 -1.37
N LEU A 382 -19.37 -7.96 -0.39
CA LEU A 382 -18.95 -9.16 0.32
C LEU A 382 -19.20 -8.98 1.81
N PRO A 383 -19.78 -10.00 2.48
CA PRO A 383 -20.04 -9.94 3.90
C PRO A 383 -18.73 -9.91 4.71
N GLU A 384 -18.88 -9.57 5.99
CA GLU A 384 -17.83 -9.63 6.99
C GLU A 384 -17.26 -11.06 7.08
N LEU A 385 -15.93 -11.20 6.93
CA LEU A 385 -15.24 -12.48 7.01
C LEU A 385 -15.00 -12.91 8.46
N ASP A 386 -14.49 -11.98 9.27
CA ASP A 386 -14.15 -12.20 10.69
C ASP A 386 -14.23 -10.86 11.43
N SER A 387 -15.09 -10.79 12.45
CA SER A 387 -15.34 -9.55 13.20
C SER A 387 -14.17 -9.07 14.05
N ASP A 388 -13.17 -9.91 14.27
CA ASP A 388 -11.97 -9.58 15.04
C ASP A 388 -10.89 -8.93 14.17
N LEU A 389 -11.09 -8.83 12.86
CA LEU A 389 -10.18 -8.19 11.92
C LEU A 389 -10.48 -6.69 11.80
N SER A 390 -9.48 -5.86 12.12
CA SER A 390 -9.46 -4.45 11.74
C SER A 390 -8.54 -4.25 10.53
N VAL A 391 -9.01 -3.54 9.51
CA VAL A 391 -8.20 -3.20 8.33
C VAL A 391 -7.34 -1.98 8.67
N LEU A 392 -6.03 -2.10 8.48
CA LEU A 392 -5.05 -1.04 8.78
C LEU A 392 -4.67 -0.24 7.53
N SER A 393 -4.48 -0.93 6.41
CA SER A 393 -4.14 -0.32 5.12
C SER A 393 -4.49 -1.29 4.00
N CYS A 394 -4.76 -0.76 2.81
CA CYS A 394 -4.92 -1.57 1.60
C CYS A 394 -4.26 -0.89 0.39
N LYS A 395 -3.79 -1.71 -0.55
CA LYS A 395 -3.15 -1.29 -1.79
C LYS A 395 -3.50 -2.26 -2.90
N THR A 396 -3.26 -1.86 -4.15
CA THR A 396 -3.53 -2.68 -5.33
C THR A 396 -2.24 -2.95 -6.10
N ILE A 397 -2.16 -4.13 -6.72
CA ILE A 397 -1.07 -4.49 -7.62
C ILE A 397 -1.68 -5.06 -8.90
N THR A 398 -1.28 -4.48 -10.02
CA THR A 398 -1.70 -4.86 -11.38
C THR A 398 -0.56 -5.56 -12.11
N ILE A 399 -0.83 -6.72 -12.74
CA ILE A 399 0.15 -7.57 -13.45
C ILE A 399 -0.39 -8.11 -14.78
#